data_AF-A0A8J2YR55-F1
#
_entry.id   AF-A0A8J2YR55-F1
#
_cell.length_a   1.000
_cell.length_b   1.000
_cell.length_c   1.000
_cell.angle_alpha   90.00
_cell.angle_beta   90.00
_cell.angle_gamma   90.00
#
_symmetry.space_group_name_H-M   'P 1'
#
loop_
_entity.id
_entity.type
_entity.pdbx_description
1 polymer ?
#
loop_
_entity_poly.entity_id
_entity_poly.type
_entity_poly.pdbx_seq_one_letter_code
_entity_poly.pdbx_strand_id
1 'polypeptide(L)'
;MVVSKMKIVLELEIWSRPGELLPASTGKSLKSKFDRDTKLPPDVFLGLSSVPDQIDVRNLNDVLDSKEITKFEFENFCIDHGFDKDVDSVESASRFLDFYYGARLAWIHIPDELSSSISTKVTTEVVRVWAKAHGFVLVHPDLLYCLVMS
;
A
#
# COMPACT_ATOMS: atom_id res chain seq x y z
N MET A 1 10.80 32.80 -3.84
CA MET A 1 9.62 31.94 -3.72
C MET A 1 9.62 31.32 -2.34
N VAL A 2 8.64 31.68 -1.50
CA VAL A 2 8.44 30.99 -0.23
C VAL A 2 7.71 29.70 -0.56
N VAL A 3 8.39 28.56 -0.48
CA VAL A 3 7.71 27.27 -0.47
C VAL A 3 6.94 27.24 0.85
N SER A 4 5.65 27.58 0.81
CA SER A 4 4.80 27.44 1.99
C SER A 4 4.80 25.97 2.35
N LYS A 5 5.35 25.64 3.52
CA LYS A 5 5.46 24.27 4.01
C LYS A 5 4.04 23.82 4.30
N MET A 6 3.42 23.05 3.39
CA MET A 6 2.06 22.56 3.59
C MET A 6 2.03 21.72 4.88
N LYS A 7 1.11 22.07 5.77
CA LYS A 7 0.88 21.31 7.00
C LYS A 7 0.03 20.10 6.63
N ILE A 8 0.61 18.90 6.74
CA ILE A 8 -0.10 17.63 6.55
C ILE A 8 -1.02 17.41 7.74
N VAL A 9 -2.26 17.00 7.48
CA VAL A 9 -3.27 16.76 8.54
C VAL A 9 -3.77 15.34 8.55
N LEU A 10 -3.72 14.65 7.42
CA LEU A 10 -4.16 13.27 7.32
C LEU A 10 -3.24 12.48 6.41
N GLU A 11 -2.78 11.33 6.91
CA GLU A 11 -2.02 10.34 6.15
C GLU A 11 -2.87 9.07 6.00
N LEU A 12 -2.91 8.54 4.78
CA LEU A 12 -3.59 7.30 4.47
C LEU A 12 -2.68 6.43 3.60
N GLU A 13 -3.02 5.16 3.50
CA GLU A 13 -2.31 4.20 2.67
C GLU A 13 -3.25 3.55 1.65
N ILE A 14 -2.77 3.35 0.43
CA ILE A 14 -3.43 2.53 -0.57
C ILE A 14 -2.79 1.16 -0.58
N TRP A 15 -3.60 0.12 -0.41
CA TRP A 15 -3.20 -1.28 -0.41
C TRP A 15 -3.89 -2.06 -1.52
N SER A 16 -3.21 -3.10 -2.03
CA SER A 16 -3.86 -4.12 -2.84
C SER A 16 -4.75 -5.01 -1.98
N ARG A 17 -5.52 -5.87 -2.64
CA ARG A 17 -6.19 -6.97 -1.95
C ARG A 17 -5.21 -8.13 -1.74
N PRO A 18 -5.41 -8.93 -0.68
CA PRO A 18 -4.83 -10.26 -0.58
C PRO A 18 -5.12 -11.13 -1.81
N GLY A 19 -4.20 -12.05 -2.10
CA GLY A 19 -4.28 -13.02 -3.19
C GLY A 19 -3.78 -12.51 -4.54
N GLU A 20 -3.26 -11.28 -4.61
CA GLU A 20 -2.74 -10.69 -5.86
C GLU A 20 -1.23 -10.45 -5.77
N LEU A 21 -0.47 -11.12 -6.64
CA LEU A 21 0.97 -10.87 -6.75
C LEU A 21 1.25 -9.74 -7.76
N LEU A 22 1.34 -8.52 -7.25
CA LEU A 22 1.55 -7.34 -8.08
C LEU A 22 3.05 -7.12 -8.41
N PRO A 23 3.40 -6.54 -9.56
CA PRO A 23 4.76 -6.09 -9.82
C PRO A 23 5.24 -5.07 -8.78
N ALA A 24 6.52 -5.13 -8.39
CA ALA A 24 7.11 -4.21 -7.40
C ALA A 24 6.99 -2.72 -7.79
N SER A 25 6.86 -2.41 -9.08
CA SER A 25 6.69 -1.05 -9.61
C SER A 25 5.24 -0.56 -9.67
N THR A 26 4.26 -1.37 -9.25
CA THR A 26 2.83 -1.06 -9.42
C THR A 26 2.45 0.28 -8.79
N GLY A 27 2.93 0.59 -7.58
CA GLY A 27 2.66 1.86 -6.92
C GLY A 27 3.10 3.08 -7.74
N LYS A 28 4.29 3.02 -8.36
CA LYS A 28 4.77 4.08 -9.27
C LYS A 28 3.88 4.23 -10.50
N SER A 29 3.46 3.12 -11.11
CA SER A 29 2.54 3.15 -12.25
C SER A 29 1.16 3.72 -11.86
N LEU A 30 0.71 3.47 -10.63
CA LEU A 30 -0.55 4.00 -10.11
C LEU A 30 -0.53 5.50 -9.91
N LYS A 31 0.62 6.09 -9.55
CA LYS A 31 0.73 7.54 -9.44
C LYS A 31 0.32 8.26 -10.72
N SER A 32 0.85 7.85 -11.87
CA SER A 32 0.50 8.47 -13.16
C SER A 32 -0.98 8.28 -13.51
N LYS A 33 -1.59 7.18 -13.08
CA LYS A 33 -3.02 6.93 -13.24
C LYS A 33 -3.84 7.85 -12.34
N PHE A 34 -3.49 7.95 -11.06
CA PHE A 34 -4.15 8.81 -10.09
C PHE A 34 -4.11 10.29 -10.50
N ASP A 35 -2.94 10.80 -10.91
CA ASP A 35 -2.75 12.18 -11.32
C ASP A 35 -3.65 12.54 -12.51
N ARG A 36 -3.80 11.62 -13.48
CA ARG A 36 -4.69 11.79 -14.64
C ARG A 36 -6.16 11.78 -14.25
N ASP A 37 -6.55 10.90 -13.32
CA ASP A 37 -7.95 10.62 -13.04
C ASP A 37 -8.57 11.60 -12.01
N THR A 38 -7.78 12.18 -11.10
CA THR A 38 -8.30 12.93 -9.94
C THR A 38 -8.10 14.45 -9.99
N LYS A 39 -7.16 14.94 -10.81
CA LYS A 39 -6.75 16.37 -10.85
C LYS A 39 -6.32 16.94 -9.48
N LEU A 40 -6.01 16.08 -8.52
CA LEU A 40 -5.47 16.50 -7.22
C LEU A 40 -4.00 16.93 -7.37
N PRO A 41 -3.46 17.71 -6.43
CA PRO A 41 -2.05 18.07 -6.44
C PRO A 41 -1.12 16.85 -6.47
N PRO A 42 0.03 16.97 -7.14
CA PRO A 42 0.93 15.85 -7.39
C PRO A 42 1.61 15.30 -6.13
N ASP A 43 1.59 16.03 -5.02
CA ASP A 43 2.13 15.64 -3.72
C ASP A 43 1.11 14.88 -2.84
N VAL A 44 -0.16 14.80 -3.26
CA VAL A 44 -1.18 14.05 -2.52
C VAL A 44 -0.96 12.54 -2.59
N PHE A 45 -0.51 12.02 -3.74
CA PHE A 45 -0.32 10.58 -3.97
C PHE A 45 1.14 10.26 -4.26
N LEU A 46 1.77 9.53 -3.36
CA LEU A 46 3.13 9.03 -3.47
C LEU A 46 3.12 7.53 -3.74
N GLY A 47 3.26 7.17 -5.01
CA GLY A 47 3.38 5.79 -5.44
C GLY A 47 4.66 5.15 -4.92
N LEU A 48 4.53 4.00 -4.27
CA LEU A 48 5.65 3.28 -3.67
C LEU A 48 6.21 2.22 -4.64
N SER A 49 7.46 1.81 -4.38
CA SER A 49 8.00 0.57 -4.92
C SER A 49 8.24 -0.38 -3.76
N SER A 50 7.82 -1.62 -3.91
CA SER A 50 8.18 -2.67 -2.96
C SER A 50 9.67 -2.97 -3.16
N VAL A 51 10.46 -2.77 -2.11
CA VAL A 51 11.89 -3.08 -2.09
C VAL A 51 12.07 -4.08 -0.95
N PRO A 52 12.21 -5.37 -1.27
CA PRO A 52 12.40 -6.40 -0.27
C PRO A 52 13.61 -6.11 0.64
N ASP A 53 13.45 -6.29 1.94
CA ASP A 53 14.53 -6.14 2.91
C ASP A 53 14.48 -7.17 4.07
N GLN A 54 15.40 -7.03 5.02
CA GLN A 54 15.52 -7.95 6.16
C GLN A 54 14.37 -7.84 7.17
N ILE A 55 13.57 -6.77 7.12
CA ILE A 55 12.35 -6.64 7.93
C ILE A 55 11.31 -7.63 7.41
N ASP A 56 11.23 -7.90 6.10
CA ASP A 56 10.30 -8.88 5.54
C ASP A 56 10.54 -10.29 6.08
N VAL A 57 11.81 -10.70 6.17
CA VAL A 57 12.18 -12.00 6.77
C VAL A 57 11.76 -12.07 8.24
N ARG A 58 11.99 -11.00 9.01
CA ARG A 58 11.56 -10.95 10.41
C ARG A 58 10.05 -11.04 10.54
N ASN A 59 9.33 -10.26 9.74
CA ASN A 59 7.87 -10.26 9.72
C ASN A 59 7.33 -11.65 9.36
N LEU A 60 7.91 -12.33 8.36
CA LEU A 60 7.54 -13.70 7.99
C LEU A 60 7.74 -14.65 9.17
N ASN A 61 8.89 -14.60 9.83
CA ASN A 61 9.16 -15.45 10.99
C ASN A 61 8.21 -15.15 12.16
N ASP A 62 7.91 -13.88 12.43
CA ASP A 62 6.96 -13.50 13.49
C ASP A 62 5.56 -14.09 13.24
N VAL A 63 5.07 -14.08 11.99
CA VAL A 63 3.75 -14.65 11.64
C VAL A 63 3.74 -16.18 11.56
N LEU A 64 4.89 -16.81 11.28
CA LEU A 64 5.06 -18.27 11.38
C LEU A 64 5.05 -18.71 12.85
N ASP A 65 5.74 -17.97 13.71
CA ASP A 65 5.82 -18.24 15.15
C ASP A 65 4.47 -18.02 15.84
N SER A 66 3.70 -17.01 15.41
CA SER A 66 2.33 -16.77 15.87
C SER A 66 1.34 -17.84 15.39
N LYS A 67 1.73 -18.66 14.41
CA LYS A 67 0.88 -19.65 13.71
C LYS A 67 -0.31 -19.04 12.98
N GLU A 68 -0.22 -17.75 12.63
CA GLU A 68 -1.20 -17.11 11.75
C GLU A 68 -1.10 -17.66 10.33
N ILE A 69 0.12 -18.04 9.93
CA ILE A 69 0.42 -18.79 8.73
C ILE A 69 1.27 -20.03 9.07
N THR A 70 1.26 -21.01 8.18
CA THR A 70 2.10 -22.20 8.28
C THR A 70 3.26 -22.14 7.30
N LYS A 71 4.37 -22.81 7.66
CA LYS A 71 5.50 -22.99 6.74
C LYS A 71 5.08 -23.69 5.44
N PHE A 72 4.11 -24.60 5.52
CA PHE A 72 3.56 -25.31 4.37
C PHE A 72 2.87 -24.36 3.39
N GLU A 73 2.10 -23.38 3.87
CA GLU A 73 1.48 -22.36 3.01
C GLU A 73 2.52 -21.49 2.30
N PHE A 74 3.57 -21.06 3.02
CA PHE A 74 4.70 -20.34 2.42
C PHE A 74 5.42 -21.16 1.35
N GLU A 75 5.75 -22.42 1.64
CA GLU A 75 6.44 -23.30 0.69
C GLU A 75 5.60 -23.56 -0.56
N ASN A 76 4.28 -23.76 -0.42
CA ASN A 76 3.38 -23.93 -1.56
C ASN A 76 3.30 -22.67 -2.41
N PHE A 77 3.16 -21.50 -1.80
CA PHE A 77 3.20 -20.23 -2.53
C PHE A 77 4.49 -20.10 -3.33
N CYS A 78 5.64 -20.41 -2.71
CA CYS A 78 6.92 -20.33 -3.40
C CYS A 78 7.00 -21.31 -4.58
N ILE A 79 6.46 -22.52 -4.45
CA ILE A 79 6.38 -23.50 -5.55
C ILE A 79 5.50 -22.99 -6.68
N ASP A 80 4.30 -22.52 -6.35
CA ASP A 80 3.29 -22.10 -7.33
C ASP A 80 3.73 -20.86 -8.12
N HIS A 81 4.54 -19.99 -7.51
CA HIS A 81 5.01 -18.74 -8.11
C HIS A 81 6.49 -18.75 -8.52
N GLY A 82 7.20 -19.85 -8.31
CA GLY A 82 8.60 -20.02 -8.73
C GLY A 82 9.63 -19.24 -7.89
N PHE A 83 9.36 -19.02 -6.60
CA PHE A 83 10.28 -18.40 -5.64
C PHE A 83 11.08 -19.44 -4.85
N ASP A 84 12.16 -18.99 -4.20
CA ASP A 84 12.92 -19.80 -3.25
C ASP A 84 12.04 -20.11 -2.02
N LYS A 85 12.09 -21.35 -1.54
CA LYS A 85 11.36 -21.80 -0.35
C LYS A 85 12.12 -21.53 0.96
N ASP A 86 13.31 -20.94 0.87
CA ASP A 86 14.04 -20.48 2.04
C ASP A 86 13.27 -19.35 2.74
N VAL A 87 12.97 -19.53 4.03
CA VAL A 87 12.30 -18.52 4.86
C VAL A 87 13.21 -17.31 5.12
N ASP A 88 14.51 -17.46 4.94
CA ASP A 88 15.50 -16.37 5.04
C ASP A 88 15.69 -15.63 3.70
N SER A 89 15.00 -16.05 2.64
CA SER A 89 14.97 -15.32 1.36
C SER A 89 14.13 -14.06 1.49
N VAL A 90 14.81 -12.91 1.50
CA VAL A 90 14.20 -11.57 1.53
C VAL A 90 13.16 -11.39 0.44
N GLU A 91 13.46 -11.80 -0.79
CA GLU A 91 12.51 -11.69 -1.89
C GLU A 91 11.28 -12.57 -1.66
N SER A 92 11.46 -13.86 -1.34
CA SER A 92 10.35 -14.78 -1.12
C SER A 92 9.45 -14.34 0.04
N ALA A 93 10.05 -13.90 1.15
CA ALA A 93 9.33 -13.39 2.31
C ALA A 93 8.48 -12.16 1.95
N SER A 94 9.10 -11.16 1.31
CA SER A 94 8.41 -9.95 0.87
C SER A 94 7.23 -10.27 -0.07
N ARG A 95 7.46 -11.13 -1.07
CA ARG A 95 6.44 -11.50 -2.07
C ARG A 95 5.30 -12.32 -1.46
N PHE A 96 5.60 -13.19 -0.50
CA PHE A 96 4.58 -13.94 0.22
C PHE A 96 3.72 -13.02 1.08
N LEU A 97 4.33 -12.11 1.85
CA LEU A 97 3.60 -11.18 2.71
C LEU A 97 2.71 -10.23 1.89
N ASP A 98 3.23 -9.69 0.79
CA ASP A 98 2.47 -8.87 -0.18
C ASP A 98 1.27 -9.66 -0.75
N PHE A 99 1.45 -10.95 -1.05
CA PHE A 99 0.37 -11.80 -1.53
C PHE A 99 -0.66 -12.10 -0.43
N TYR A 100 -0.20 -12.44 0.77
CA TYR A 100 -1.07 -12.92 1.84
C TYR A 100 -1.86 -11.79 2.51
N TYR A 101 -1.23 -10.64 2.76
CA TYR A 101 -1.85 -9.48 3.42
C TYR A 101 -2.28 -8.37 2.45
N GLY A 102 -1.82 -8.43 1.20
CA GLY A 102 -1.87 -7.30 0.28
C GLY A 102 -0.60 -6.46 0.35
N ALA A 103 -0.29 -5.79 -0.75
CA ALA A 103 0.88 -4.94 -0.89
C ALA A 103 0.51 -3.47 -0.65
N ARG A 104 1.35 -2.73 0.07
CA ARG A 104 1.21 -1.27 0.18
C ARG A 104 1.70 -0.60 -1.10
N LEU A 105 0.79 0.07 -1.80
CA LEU A 105 1.02 0.64 -3.13
C LEU A 105 1.31 2.14 -3.12
N ALA A 106 0.74 2.88 -2.17
CA ALA A 106 0.98 4.32 -2.08
C ALA A 106 0.76 4.88 -0.67
N TRP A 107 1.42 6.01 -0.42
CA TRP A 107 1.08 6.91 0.66
C TRP A 107 0.30 8.10 0.14
N ILE A 108 -0.74 8.48 0.90
CA ILE A 108 -1.61 9.60 0.60
C ILE A 108 -1.40 10.67 1.66
N HIS A 109 -0.96 11.86 1.24
CA HIS A 109 -0.80 13.00 2.13
C HIS A 109 -1.86 14.04 1.81
N ILE A 110 -2.75 14.30 2.77
CA ILE A 110 -3.81 15.31 2.61
C ILE A 110 -3.48 16.52 3.49
N PRO A 111 -3.17 17.68 2.89
CA PRO A 111 -2.85 18.89 3.65
C PRO A 111 -4.09 19.55 4.27
N ASP A 112 -3.87 20.36 5.31
CA ASP A 112 -4.88 21.20 6.01
C ASP A 112 -5.54 22.20 5.02
N GLU A 113 -4.72 22.73 4.12
CA GLU A 113 -5.10 23.78 3.18
C GLU A 113 -4.63 23.42 1.77
N LEU A 114 -5.43 22.64 1.05
CA LEU A 114 -5.36 22.67 -0.41
C LEU A 114 -5.89 24.04 -0.85
N SER A 115 -5.02 24.88 -1.41
CA SER A 115 -5.31 26.24 -1.89
C SER A 115 -6.79 26.46 -2.26
N SER A 116 -7.52 27.12 -1.35
CA SER A 116 -8.81 27.82 -1.50
C SER A 116 -9.98 27.17 -2.28
N SER A 117 -9.97 25.88 -2.62
CA SER A 117 -11.08 25.29 -3.41
C SER A 117 -11.52 23.88 -3.04
N ILE A 118 -10.69 23.08 -2.38
CA ILE A 118 -11.03 21.68 -2.05
C ILE A 118 -10.68 21.43 -0.58
N SER A 119 -11.67 21.11 0.25
CA SER A 119 -11.41 20.76 1.65
C SER A 119 -10.80 19.37 1.78
N THR A 120 -10.09 19.12 2.89
CA THR A 120 -9.58 17.78 3.27
C THR A 120 -10.65 16.70 3.10
N LYS A 121 -11.90 16.97 3.50
CA LYS A 121 -13.03 16.03 3.34
C LYS A 121 -13.29 15.65 1.88
N VAL A 122 -13.27 16.62 0.97
CA VAL A 122 -13.48 16.37 -0.46
C VAL A 122 -12.32 15.58 -1.04
N THR A 123 -11.07 15.94 -0.68
CA THR A 123 -9.89 15.19 -1.13
C THR A 123 -9.92 13.75 -0.64
N THR A 124 -10.23 13.52 0.64
CA THR A 124 -10.38 12.17 1.20
C THR A 124 -11.45 11.38 0.46
N GLU A 125 -12.58 12.01 0.14
CA GLU A 125 -13.67 11.35 -0.59
C GLU A 125 -13.27 11.01 -2.03
N VAL A 126 -12.57 11.91 -2.74
CA VAL A 126 -12.05 11.64 -4.08
C VAL A 126 -11.09 10.45 -4.06
N VAL A 127 -10.16 10.41 -3.10
CA VAL A 127 -9.21 9.30 -2.92
C VAL A 127 -9.97 7.99 -2.63
N ARG A 128 -10.96 8.03 -1.72
CA ARG A 128 -11.77 6.86 -1.35
C ARG A 128 -12.55 6.30 -2.55
N VAL A 129 -13.23 7.17 -3.30
CA VAL A 129 -14.00 6.79 -4.49
C VAL A 129 -13.08 6.21 -5.56
N TRP A 130 -11.94 6.87 -5.81
CA TRP A 130 -10.95 6.39 -6.78
C TRP A 130 -10.37 5.03 -6.38
N ALA A 131 -10.01 4.84 -5.11
CA ALA A 131 -9.49 3.57 -4.60
C ALA A 131 -10.52 2.44 -4.78
N LYS A 132 -11.77 2.68 -4.37
CA LYS A 132 -12.87 1.72 -4.51
C LYS A 132 -13.14 1.35 -5.98
N ALA A 133 -13.17 2.33 -6.87
CA ALA A 133 -13.38 2.10 -8.31
C ALA A 133 -12.28 1.25 -8.96
N HIS A 134 -11.09 1.22 -8.36
CA HIS A 134 -9.95 0.46 -8.85
C HIS A 134 -9.66 -0.82 -8.04
N GLY A 135 -10.54 -1.18 -7.11
CA GLY A 135 -10.41 -2.39 -6.30
C GLY A 135 -9.41 -2.29 -5.15
N PHE A 136 -8.85 -1.11 -4.89
CA PHE A 136 -7.88 -0.91 -3.81
C PHE A 136 -8.54 -0.68 -2.45
N VAL A 137 -7.75 -0.92 -1.42
CA VAL A 137 -8.10 -0.69 -0.03
C VAL A 137 -7.46 0.60 0.45
N LEU A 138 -8.23 1.48 1.09
CA LEU A 138 -7.74 2.68 1.75
C LEU A 138 -7.65 2.42 3.25
N VAL A 139 -6.48 2.60 3.83
CA VAL A 139 -6.18 2.28 5.23
C VAL A 139 -5.72 3.53 5.96
N HIS A 140 -6.16 3.70 7.21
CA HIS A 140 -5.57 4.68 8.11
C HIS A 140 -4.46 4.00 8.93
N PRO A 141 -3.20 4.44 8.84
CA PRO A 141 -2.06 3.73 9.44
C PRO A 141 -2.18 3.60 10.97
N ASP A 142 -2.60 4.65 11.66
CA ASP A 142 -2.65 4.64 13.14
C ASP A 142 -3.86 3.94 13.75
N LEU A 143 -4.91 3.70 12.97
CA LEU A 143 -6.19 3.25 13.51
C LEU A 143 -6.55 1.82 13.10
N LEU A 144 -5.69 1.17 12.30
CA LEU A 144 -5.80 -0.22 11.83
C LEU A 144 -7.17 -0.60 11.25
N TYR A 145 -8.02 0.38 10.91
CA TYR A 145 -9.29 0.14 10.25
C TYR A 145 -9.16 0.32 8.73
N CYS A 146 -9.82 -0.57 8.01
CA CYS A 146 -10.06 -0.44 6.58
C CYS A 146 -11.16 0.61 6.36
N LEU A 147 -10.86 1.72 5.68
CA LEU A 147 -11.85 2.75 5.32
C LEU A 147 -12.75 2.35 4.14
N VAL A 148 -12.56 1.14 3.59
CA VAL A 148 -13.36 0.62 2.48
C VAL A 148 -14.03 -0.68 2.89
N MET A 149 -15.08 -0.57 3.70
CA MET A 149 -16.09 -1.61 3.88
C MET A 149 -17.41 -1.06 3.36
N SER A 150 -17.92 -1.68 2.28
CA SER A 150 -19.26 -1.55 1.67
C SER A 150 -19.84 -0.14 1.53
#